data_AF-A0A961M945-F1
#
_entry.id   AF-A0A961M945-F1
#
_cell.length_a   1.000
_cell.length_b   1.000
_cell.length_c   1.000
_cell.angle_alpha   90.00
_cell.angle_beta   90.00
_cell.angle_gamma   90.00
#
_symmetry.space_group_name_H-M   'P 1'
#
loop_
_entity.id
_entity.type
_entity.pdbx_description
1 polymer ?
#
loop_
_entity_poly.entity_id
_entity_poly.type
_entity_poly.pdbx_seq_one_letter_code
_entity_poly.pdbx_strand_id
1 'polypeptide(L)'
;MRRLAILTPVLALLAAAPEAAQAFNGRFTGGGTVFDFSAACVNAGWIENSTQYMVRFEPANVGYNPDSSLLAFFSLDRAFAFQIDGAFSNSWQDVDLYQILDDAFLNPSDDPRATQVRFRSLSPSRIDAETADTVRIRGEVRNFAATPGCRVSFELLLQQQS
;
A
#
# COMPACT_ATOMS: atom_id res chain seq x y z
N MET A 1 45.95 -12.68 66.49
CA MET A 1 44.65 -12.28 65.91
C MET A 1 44.85 -11.93 64.44
N ARG A 2 44.50 -12.82 63.51
CA ARG A 2 44.59 -12.59 62.05
C ARG A 2 43.17 -12.45 61.51
N ARG A 3 42.82 -11.29 60.95
CA ARG A 3 41.57 -11.07 60.23
C ARG A 3 41.76 -11.52 58.78
N LEU A 4 41.04 -12.57 58.38
CA LEU A 4 40.93 -12.97 56.98
C LEU A 4 39.83 -12.12 56.34
N ALA A 5 40.19 -11.25 55.40
CA ALA A 5 39.23 -10.54 54.55
C ALA A 5 38.93 -11.42 53.33
N ILE A 6 37.70 -11.92 53.24
CA ILE A 6 37.21 -12.67 52.08
C ILE A 6 36.69 -11.64 51.08
N LEU A 7 37.44 -11.43 50.00
CA LEU A 7 37.02 -10.67 48.83
C LEU A 7 36.08 -11.54 47.99
N THR A 8 34.80 -11.19 47.99
CA THR A 8 33.78 -11.81 47.14
C THR A 8 33.84 -11.15 45.75
N PRO A 9 34.07 -11.89 44.65
CA PRO A 9 33.96 -11.32 43.32
C PRO A 9 32.48 -11.17 42.98
N VAL A 10 32.02 -9.93 42.82
CA VAL A 10 30.71 -9.62 42.26
C VAL A 10 30.79 -9.89 40.75
N LEU A 11 30.24 -11.03 40.34
CA LEU A 11 30.02 -11.38 38.94
C LEU A 11 28.92 -10.45 38.40
N ALA A 12 29.29 -9.39 37.69
CA ALA A 12 28.34 -8.55 36.98
C ALA A 12 27.81 -9.33 35.77
N LEU A 13 26.62 -9.95 35.91
CA LEU A 13 25.85 -10.39 34.76
C LEU A 13 25.43 -9.14 33.98
N LEU A 14 26.14 -8.86 32.88
CA LEU A 14 25.63 -8.06 31.79
C LEU A 14 24.44 -8.81 31.20
N ALA A 15 23.25 -8.55 31.73
CA ALA A 15 22.01 -8.91 31.08
C ALA A 15 21.99 -8.19 29.73
N ALA A 16 22.27 -8.92 28.65
CA ALA A 16 21.95 -8.48 27.31
C ALA A 16 20.46 -8.16 27.31
N ALA A 17 20.13 -6.87 27.34
CA ALA A 17 18.75 -6.44 27.15
C ALA A 17 18.30 -7.05 25.82
N PRO A 18 17.13 -7.73 25.76
CA PRO A 18 16.60 -8.15 24.49
C PRO A 18 16.46 -6.89 23.64
N GLU A 19 17.21 -6.82 22.54
CA GLU A 19 16.93 -5.84 21.50
C GLU A 19 15.45 -5.99 21.19
N ALA A 20 14.67 -4.95 21.50
CA ALA A 20 13.27 -4.92 21.14
C ALA A 20 13.23 -5.15 19.64
N ALA A 21 12.74 -6.32 19.22
CA ALA A 21 12.56 -6.66 17.81
C ALA A 21 11.78 -5.49 17.20
N GLN A 22 12.44 -4.67 16.39
CA GLN A 22 11.79 -3.56 15.72
C GLN A 22 10.70 -4.18 14.88
N ALA A 23 9.46 -3.89 15.24
CA ALA A 23 8.30 -4.36 14.53
C ALA A 23 8.30 -3.69 13.15
N PHE A 24 8.91 -4.33 12.15
CA PHE A 24 8.85 -3.86 10.78
C PHE A 24 7.38 -3.80 10.37
N ASN A 25 6.87 -2.59 10.13
CA ASN A 25 5.55 -2.45 9.54
C ASN A 25 5.69 -2.92 8.08
N GLY A 26 4.78 -3.76 7.59
CA GLY A 26 4.85 -4.26 6.21
C GLY A 26 4.44 -3.21 5.18
N ARG A 27 4.69 -1.93 5.47
CA ARG A 27 4.16 -0.80 4.73
C ARG A 27 5.22 -0.26 3.78
N PHE A 28 4.82 -0.17 2.53
CA PHE A 28 5.59 0.45 1.47
C PHE A 28 5.01 1.83 1.16
N THR A 29 5.88 2.82 0.98
CA THR A 29 5.49 4.17 0.60
C THR A 29 6.32 4.66 -0.58
N GLY A 30 5.76 5.56 -1.38
CA GLY A 30 6.45 6.13 -2.51
C GLY A 30 5.50 6.93 -3.37
N GLY A 31 5.64 6.80 -4.69
CA GLY A 31 4.79 7.52 -5.62
C GLY A 31 4.58 6.78 -6.91
N GLY A 32 3.72 7.34 -7.74
CA GLY A 32 3.41 6.78 -9.05
C GLY A 32 2.46 7.66 -9.84
N THR A 33 2.09 7.15 -11.01
CA THR A 33 1.18 7.83 -11.93
C THR A 33 0.02 6.92 -12.22
N VAL A 34 -1.20 7.48 -12.16
CA VAL A 34 -2.39 6.89 -12.79
C VAL A 34 -2.53 7.55 -14.15
N PHE A 35 -2.77 6.78 -15.21
CA PHE A 35 -2.76 7.24 -16.60
C PHE A 35 -3.70 6.40 -17.48
N ASP A 36 -3.75 6.69 -18.79
CA ASP A 36 -4.59 6.01 -19.78
C ASP A 36 -6.09 6.05 -19.43
N PHE A 37 -6.58 7.23 -19.05
CA PHE A 37 -7.98 7.44 -18.74
C PHE A 37 -8.84 7.23 -19.99
N SER A 38 -9.71 6.24 -19.94
CA SER A 38 -10.67 5.99 -21.02
C SER A 38 -11.65 7.15 -21.20
N ALA A 39 -12.31 7.23 -22.36
CA ALA A 39 -13.35 8.22 -22.63
C ALA A 39 -14.47 8.26 -21.56
N ALA A 40 -14.80 7.10 -20.97
CA ALA A 40 -15.79 7.03 -19.88
C ALA A 40 -15.33 7.76 -18.62
N CYS A 41 -14.02 7.79 -18.33
CA CYS A 41 -13.48 8.56 -17.20
C CYS A 41 -13.55 10.07 -17.50
N VAL A 42 -13.17 10.48 -18.71
CA VAL A 42 -13.22 11.89 -19.14
C VAL A 42 -14.65 12.42 -19.07
N ASN A 43 -15.62 11.63 -19.55
CA ASN A 43 -17.05 11.96 -19.46
C ASN A 43 -17.57 12.05 -18.01
N ALA A 44 -16.89 11.39 -17.06
CA ALA A 44 -17.19 11.44 -15.63
C ALA A 44 -16.42 12.54 -14.89
N GLY A 45 -15.71 13.43 -15.60
CA GLY A 45 -15.02 14.57 -14.99
C GLY A 45 -13.53 14.37 -14.74
N TRP A 46 -12.95 13.22 -15.10
CA TRP A 46 -11.50 13.03 -15.12
C TRP A 46 -10.87 13.71 -16.34
N ILE A 47 -10.66 15.02 -16.26
CA ILE A 47 -10.19 15.84 -17.40
C ILE A 47 -8.70 15.57 -17.72
N GLU A 48 -7.95 15.06 -16.75
CA GLU A 48 -6.54 14.74 -16.91
C GLU A 48 -6.35 13.33 -17.48
N ASN A 49 -5.48 13.19 -18.48
CA ASN A 49 -5.10 11.88 -19.02
C ASN A 49 -4.04 11.16 -18.17
N SER A 50 -3.46 11.87 -17.18
CA SER A 50 -2.58 11.30 -16.17
C SER A 50 -2.49 12.21 -14.94
N THR A 51 -2.31 11.60 -13.76
CA THR A 51 -2.16 12.31 -12.49
C THR A 51 -1.13 11.57 -11.62
N GLN A 52 -0.26 12.33 -10.96
CA GLN A 52 0.73 11.79 -10.02
C GLN A 52 0.15 11.69 -8.61
N TYR A 53 0.53 10.63 -7.90
CA TYR A 53 0.09 10.36 -6.53
C TYR A 53 1.28 9.97 -5.65
N MET A 54 1.24 10.42 -4.41
CA MET A 54 1.90 9.71 -3.31
C MET A 54 1.11 8.45 -3.01
N VAL A 55 1.81 7.35 -2.75
CA VAL A 55 1.17 6.04 -2.62
C VAL A 55 1.65 5.32 -1.36
N ARG A 56 0.70 4.69 -0.67
CA ARG A 56 0.94 3.76 0.44
C ARG A 56 0.39 2.39 0.06
N PHE A 57 1.20 1.36 0.22
CA PHE A 57 0.82 -0.02 -0.02
C PHE A 57 1.07 -0.86 1.24
N GLU A 58 0.05 -1.56 1.69
CA GLU A 58 0.09 -2.50 2.80
C GLU A 58 -0.38 -3.86 2.30
N PRO A 59 0.52 -4.70 1.79
CA PRO A 59 0.19 -6.07 1.39
C PRO A 59 -0.27 -6.90 2.60
N ALA A 60 -1.27 -7.74 2.38
CA ALA A 60 -1.77 -8.66 3.38
C ALA A 60 -0.67 -9.59 3.90
N ASN A 61 -0.68 -9.84 5.22
CA ASN A 61 0.23 -10.77 5.89
C ASN A 61 1.73 -10.45 5.73
N VAL A 62 2.09 -9.19 5.51
CA VAL A 62 3.49 -8.72 5.53
C VAL A 62 3.71 -7.90 6.80
N GLY A 63 4.72 -8.28 7.59
CA GLY A 63 4.96 -7.67 8.90
C GLY A 63 3.74 -7.82 9.81
N TYR A 64 3.23 -6.70 10.30
CA TYR A 64 2.02 -6.63 11.15
C TYR A 64 0.75 -6.23 10.39
N ASN A 65 0.79 -6.24 9.06
CA ASN A 65 -0.40 -5.93 8.27
C ASN A 65 -1.48 -7.03 8.47
N PRO A 66 -2.77 -6.66 8.45
CA PRO A 66 -3.87 -7.61 8.53
C PRO A 66 -3.89 -8.58 7.34
N ASP A 67 -4.85 -9.49 7.33
CA ASP A 67 -5.11 -10.42 6.24
C ASP A 67 -5.77 -9.76 5.01
N SER A 68 -5.87 -8.43 4.98
CA SER A 68 -6.33 -7.61 3.86
C SER A 68 -5.22 -6.73 3.31
N SER A 69 -5.19 -6.52 1.99
CA SER A 69 -4.28 -5.57 1.35
C SER A 69 -4.92 -4.20 1.16
N LEU A 70 -4.14 -3.13 1.35
CA LEU A 70 -4.54 -1.75 1.10
C LEU A 70 -3.58 -1.07 0.11
N LEU A 71 -4.13 -0.39 -0.89
CA LEU A 71 -3.37 0.46 -1.81
C LEU A 71 -4.01 1.86 -1.87
N ALA A 72 -3.39 2.84 -1.22
CA ALA A 72 -3.91 4.18 -1.05
C ALA A 72 -3.11 5.20 -1.88
N PHE A 73 -3.82 6.15 -2.48
CA PHE A 73 -3.32 7.18 -3.38
C PHE A 73 -3.70 8.56 -2.84
N PHE A 74 -2.73 9.47 -2.82
CA PHE A 74 -2.88 10.84 -2.31
C PHE A 74 -2.28 11.84 -3.30
N SER A 75 -3.09 12.77 -3.79
CA SER A 75 -2.66 14.00 -4.46
C SER A 75 -3.07 15.21 -3.61
N LEU A 76 -2.85 16.44 -4.11
CA LEU A 76 -3.21 17.66 -3.40
C LEU A 76 -4.72 17.81 -3.20
N ASP A 77 -5.50 17.37 -4.17
CA ASP A 77 -6.95 17.58 -4.31
C ASP A 77 -7.74 16.27 -4.36
N ARG A 78 -7.06 15.13 -4.46
CA ARG A 78 -7.70 13.81 -4.57
C ARG A 78 -7.08 12.80 -3.63
N ALA A 79 -7.91 11.98 -3.02
CA ALA A 79 -7.44 10.83 -2.24
C ALA A 79 -8.42 9.67 -2.33
N PHE A 80 -7.89 8.49 -2.64
CA PHE A 80 -8.66 7.25 -2.72
C PHE A 80 -7.82 6.04 -2.33
N ALA A 81 -8.47 4.93 -1.98
CA ALA A 81 -7.79 3.68 -1.68
C ALA A 81 -8.57 2.47 -2.17
N PHE A 82 -7.84 1.44 -2.59
CA PHE A 82 -8.38 0.12 -2.87
C PHE A 82 -8.05 -0.82 -1.71
N GLN A 83 -9.04 -1.55 -1.23
CA GLN A 83 -8.85 -2.62 -0.26
C GLN A 83 -9.41 -3.94 -0.80
N ILE A 84 -8.75 -5.04 -0.44
CA ILE A 84 -9.20 -6.39 -0.74
C ILE A 84 -8.82 -7.35 0.37
N ASP A 85 -9.67 -8.34 0.64
CA ASP A 85 -9.30 -9.48 1.47
C ASP A 85 -8.23 -10.33 0.78
N GLY A 86 -7.13 -10.61 1.48
CA GLY A 86 -5.96 -11.27 0.91
C GLY A 86 -5.11 -10.35 0.04
N ALA A 87 -4.48 -10.92 -0.98
CA ALA A 87 -3.48 -10.24 -1.82
C ALA A 87 -4.06 -9.77 -3.16
N PHE A 88 -3.53 -8.64 -3.65
CA PHE A 88 -3.70 -8.27 -5.06
C PHE A 88 -3.05 -9.31 -5.98
N SER A 89 -3.72 -9.62 -7.08
CA SER A 89 -3.31 -10.65 -8.04
C SER A 89 -3.29 -10.13 -9.47
N ASN A 90 -2.93 -10.99 -10.41
CA ASN A 90 -2.98 -10.70 -11.84
C ASN A 90 -4.37 -10.86 -12.49
N SER A 91 -5.34 -11.35 -11.71
CA SER A 91 -6.74 -11.46 -12.12
C SER A 91 -7.51 -10.20 -11.74
N TRP A 92 -8.62 -9.93 -12.44
CA TRP A 92 -9.54 -8.86 -12.04
C TRP A 92 -10.23 -9.25 -10.75
N GLN A 93 -10.03 -8.45 -9.71
CA GLN A 93 -10.65 -8.64 -8.41
C GLN A 93 -11.50 -7.42 -8.07
N ASP A 94 -12.69 -7.66 -7.52
CA ASP A 94 -13.50 -6.62 -6.91
C ASP A 94 -12.75 -6.07 -5.69
N VAL A 95 -12.76 -4.75 -5.52
CA VAL A 95 -12.12 -4.07 -4.39
C VAL A 95 -13.12 -3.13 -3.74
N ASP A 96 -12.95 -2.96 -2.43
CA ASP A 96 -13.57 -1.86 -1.73
C ASP A 96 -12.84 -0.58 -2.09
N LEU A 97 -13.57 0.39 -2.64
CA LEU A 97 -13.05 1.70 -2.98
C LEU A 97 -13.44 2.70 -1.91
N TYR A 98 -12.44 3.20 -1.19
CA TYR A 98 -12.60 4.32 -0.27
C TYR A 98 -12.20 5.61 -0.98
N GLN A 99 -13.04 6.63 -0.89
CA GLN A 99 -12.77 7.96 -1.44
C GLN A 99 -12.82 8.97 -0.30
N ILE A 100 -11.79 9.80 -0.21
CA ILE A 100 -11.58 10.69 0.94
C ILE A 100 -11.74 12.16 0.50
N LEU A 101 -11.31 12.51 -0.71
CA LEU A 101 -11.43 13.85 -1.30
C LEU A 101 -11.61 13.68 -2.83
N ASP A 102 -12.77 14.08 -3.38
CA ASP A 102 -12.94 14.44 -4.79
C ASP A 102 -14.31 15.11 -5.03
N ASP A 103 -14.32 16.24 -5.72
CA ASP A 103 -15.53 16.99 -6.08
C ASP A 103 -16.22 16.41 -7.34
N ALA A 104 -15.49 15.64 -8.15
CA ALA A 104 -15.96 15.11 -9.44
C ALA A 104 -16.84 13.85 -9.29
N PHE A 105 -16.81 13.15 -8.15
CA PHE A 105 -17.54 11.88 -7.95
C PHE A 105 -18.97 11.98 -7.44
N LEU A 106 -19.49 13.20 -7.25
CA LEU A 106 -20.82 13.39 -6.66
C LEU A 106 -21.99 13.04 -7.60
N ASN A 107 -21.73 12.58 -8.83
CA ASN A 107 -22.75 11.94 -9.66
C ASN A 107 -22.54 10.42 -9.66
N PRO A 108 -23.15 9.68 -8.69
CA PRO A 108 -23.21 8.24 -8.81
C PRO A 108 -23.85 7.90 -10.16
N SER A 109 -23.16 7.10 -10.97
CA SER A 109 -23.78 6.52 -12.17
C SER A 109 -25.04 5.77 -11.74
N ASP A 110 -26.13 5.89 -12.51
CA ASP A 110 -27.39 5.20 -12.25
C ASP A 110 -27.26 3.65 -12.22
N ASP A 111 -26.11 3.11 -12.65
CA ASP A 111 -25.75 1.69 -12.60
C ASP A 111 -24.31 1.52 -12.06
N PRO A 112 -24.09 1.61 -10.73
CA PRO A 112 -22.74 1.50 -10.18
C PRO A 112 -22.21 0.07 -10.37
N ARG A 113 -21.04 -0.05 -11.00
CA ARG A 113 -20.31 -1.31 -11.09
C ARG A 113 -19.19 -1.36 -10.08
N ALA A 114 -18.96 -2.53 -9.50
CA ALA A 114 -17.83 -2.76 -8.60
C ALA A 114 -16.52 -2.32 -9.28
N THR A 115 -15.74 -1.50 -8.57
CA THR A 115 -14.38 -1.16 -8.99
C THR A 115 -13.55 -2.43 -8.94
N GLN A 116 -12.78 -2.68 -9.98
CA GLN A 116 -11.98 -3.88 -10.10
C GLN A 116 -10.54 -3.54 -10.42
N VAL A 117 -9.61 -4.20 -9.74
CA VAL A 117 -8.17 -3.98 -9.88
C VAL A 117 -7.49 -5.27 -10.30
N ARG A 118 -6.41 -5.15 -11.08
CA ARG A 118 -5.45 -6.24 -11.30
C ARG A 118 -4.02 -5.70 -11.34
N PHE A 119 -3.09 -6.45 -10.77
CA PHE A 119 -1.66 -6.17 -10.91
C PHE A 119 -1.12 -6.88 -12.16
N ARG A 120 -0.58 -6.10 -13.08
CA ARG A 120 0.07 -6.62 -14.29
C ARG A 120 1.49 -7.13 -13.98
N SER A 121 2.18 -6.47 -13.06
CA SER A 121 3.49 -6.90 -12.57
C SER A 121 3.78 -6.35 -11.18
N LEU A 122 4.54 -7.13 -10.40
CA LEU A 122 5.14 -6.76 -9.11
C LEU A 122 6.62 -7.16 -9.17
N SER A 123 7.53 -6.22 -8.90
CA SER A 123 8.97 -6.47 -8.86
C SER A 123 9.59 -5.86 -7.60
N PRO A 124 10.24 -6.63 -6.71
CA PRO A 124 10.39 -8.09 -6.79
C PRO A 124 9.04 -8.81 -6.72
N SER A 125 8.97 -10.05 -7.23
CA SER A 125 7.72 -10.83 -7.32
C SER A 125 7.23 -11.35 -5.96
N ARG A 126 8.08 -11.25 -4.94
CA ARG A 126 7.77 -11.51 -3.53
C ARG A 126 8.32 -10.37 -2.71
N ILE A 127 7.52 -9.89 -1.77
CA ILE A 127 7.86 -8.83 -0.83
C ILE A 127 7.50 -9.31 0.58
N ASP A 128 8.28 -8.88 1.54
CA ASP A 128 8.11 -9.12 2.98
C ASP A 128 8.52 -7.86 3.76
N ALA A 129 8.53 -7.96 5.09
CA ALA A 129 8.80 -6.82 5.96
C ALA A 129 10.27 -6.37 5.92
N GLU A 130 11.17 -7.17 5.33
CA GLU A 130 12.62 -6.92 5.24
C GLU A 130 13.04 -6.49 3.82
N THR A 131 12.07 -6.37 2.90
CA THR A 131 12.34 -6.02 1.51
C THR A 131 12.95 -4.62 1.39
N ALA A 132 14.26 -4.56 1.17
CA ALA A 132 15.01 -3.31 1.03
C ALA A 132 14.97 -2.74 -0.40
N ASP A 133 14.71 -3.58 -1.40
CA ASP A 133 14.64 -3.16 -2.80
C ASP A 133 13.43 -2.27 -3.08
N THR A 134 13.54 -1.42 -4.10
CA THR A 134 12.39 -0.65 -4.58
C THR A 134 11.37 -1.58 -5.23
N VAL A 135 10.14 -1.56 -4.71
CA VAL A 135 9.00 -2.30 -5.24
C VAL A 135 8.39 -1.52 -6.39
N ARG A 136 8.39 -2.10 -7.60
CA ARG A 136 7.69 -1.59 -8.77
C ARG A 136 6.39 -2.36 -8.98
N ILE A 137 5.28 -1.64 -9.07
CA ILE A 137 3.97 -2.21 -9.35
C ILE A 137 3.41 -1.60 -10.63
N ARG A 138 2.91 -2.43 -11.54
CA ARG A 138 2.06 -1.97 -12.64
C ARG A 138 0.71 -2.63 -12.50
N GLY A 139 -0.35 -1.88 -12.71
CA GLY A 139 -1.69 -2.42 -12.64
C GLY A 139 -2.68 -1.64 -13.48
N GLU A 140 -3.90 -2.14 -13.46
CA GLU A 140 -5.01 -1.57 -14.20
C GLU A 140 -6.25 -1.60 -13.30
N VAL A 141 -7.13 -0.63 -13.52
CA VAL A 141 -8.42 -0.52 -12.85
C VAL A 141 -9.51 -0.44 -13.92
N ARG A 142 -10.62 -1.13 -13.69
CA ARG A 142 -11.84 -0.97 -14.48
C ARG A 142 -13.02 -0.65 -13.58
N ASN A 143 -13.99 0.06 -14.14
CA ASN A 143 -15.07 0.69 -13.40
C ASN A 143 -14.53 1.59 -12.28
N PHE A 144 -13.44 2.31 -12.55
CA PHE A 144 -12.79 3.17 -11.56
C PHE A 144 -13.77 4.23 -11.05
N ALA A 145 -13.72 4.52 -9.75
CA ALA A 145 -14.69 5.36 -9.06
C ALA A 145 -16.16 4.93 -9.28
N ALA A 146 -16.38 3.61 -9.32
CA ALA A 146 -17.67 2.98 -9.62
C ALA A 146 -18.32 3.41 -10.96
N THR A 147 -17.56 4.06 -11.84
CA THR A 147 -18.05 4.59 -13.12
C THR A 147 -17.96 3.50 -14.20
N PRO A 148 -19.09 3.00 -14.74
CA PRO A 148 -19.06 1.90 -15.71
C PRO A 148 -18.19 2.20 -16.93
N GLY A 149 -17.25 1.29 -17.21
CA GLY A 149 -16.36 1.42 -18.37
C GLY A 149 -15.20 2.42 -18.19
N CYS A 150 -15.15 3.18 -17.08
CA CYS A 150 -13.97 3.98 -16.75
C CYS A 150 -12.80 3.06 -16.43
N ARG A 151 -11.78 3.11 -17.29
CA ARG A 151 -10.54 2.33 -17.21
C ARG A 151 -9.35 3.26 -17.06
N VAL A 152 -8.42 2.88 -16.20
CA VAL A 152 -7.14 3.54 -15.98
C VAL A 152 -6.03 2.50 -15.78
N SER A 153 -4.80 2.90 -16.04
CA SER A 153 -3.56 2.17 -15.74
C SER A 153 -2.82 2.87 -14.61
N PHE A 154 -1.95 2.16 -13.90
CA PHE A 154 -1.03 2.77 -12.95
C PHE A 154 0.36 2.15 -12.96
N GLU A 155 1.37 2.96 -12.64
CA GLU A 155 2.74 2.53 -12.38
C GLU A 155 3.26 3.19 -11.10
N LEU A 156 3.79 2.37 -10.19
CA LEU A 156 4.21 2.75 -8.84
C LEU A 156 5.66 2.36 -8.59
N LEU A 157 6.35 3.18 -7.80
CA LEU A 157 7.66 2.91 -7.22
C LEU A 157 7.60 3.17 -5.72
N LEU A 158 7.78 2.12 -4.93
CA LEU A 158 7.57 2.13 -3.49
C LEU A 158 8.81 1.57 -2.77
N GLN A 159 9.05 2.06 -1.56
CA GLN A 159 10.11 1.60 -0.67
C GLN A 159 9.52 1.25 0.69
N GLN A 160 10.10 0.24 1.32
CA GLN A 160 9.72 -0.19 2.66
C GLN A 160 9.97 0.96 3.65
N GLN A 161 8.96 1.25 4.48
CA GLN A 161 9.08 2.26 5.52
C GLN A 161 9.85 1.67 6.70
N SER A 162 10.99 2.25 7.02
CA SER A 162 11.80 1.91 8.21
C SER A 162 11.21 2.46 9.49
#